data_AF-A0A914LNJ8-F1
#
_entry.id   AF-A0A914LNJ8-F1
#
_cell.length_a   1.000
_cell.length_b   1.000
_cell.length_c   1.000
_cell.angle_alpha   90.00
_cell.angle_beta   90.00
_cell.angle_gamma   90.00
#
_symmetry.space_group_name_H-M   'P 1'
#
loop_
_entity.id
_entity.type
_entity.pdbx_description
1 polymer ?
#
loop_
_entity_poly.entity_id
_entity_poly.type
_entity_poly.pdbx_seq_one_letter_code
_entity_poly.pdbx_strand_id
1 'polypeptide(L)'
;MFSWLGKNNEKKEQNVLETVSEGLRKIYKEKLFPLEEFYNFHDYHSPALDDPDFNAKPMILLVGQYSTGKTTFIRFLLEQEFPGMRIGPEPTTDRFIVVMNGDEVGVIPGNALVVDSTKQFRALTKFGNAFLNRFQCSMLKNDVLNSVTIIDTPGILSGEKQRIDRGYDFSGVLEWFAERVDRIILLFDAHKLDISDEFKRCIEALSGNEDKIRIVLNKSDMVDHQQLMRVYGALMWSLGKVFKTPEVARVYIGTFWDHPLHYDINRRLFQDEQHDLFADLQSLPRNAVLRKLNDLIKRARLAKVHAYIISELRKQLASYWKFTCCSSIDVL
;
A
#
# COMPACT_ATOMS: atom_id res chain seq x y z
N MET A 1 -22.76 -1.31 21.08
CA MET A 1 -23.93 -0.74 20.37
C MET A 1 -23.42 -0.10 19.08
N PHE A 2 -22.98 -0.90 18.11
CA PHE A 2 -22.57 -0.43 16.78
C PHE A 2 -23.15 -1.39 15.74
N SER A 3 -24.31 -1.01 15.19
CA SER A 3 -24.91 -1.65 14.01
C SER A 3 -24.26 -1.02 12.78
N TRP A 4 -23.08 -1.53 12.41
CA TRP A 4 -22.12 -0.83 11.55
C TRP A 4 -22.19 -1.17 10.05
N LEU A 5 -23.19 -1.89 9.55
CA LEU A 5 -23.40 -2.05 8.10
C LEU A 5 -24.86 -1.91 7.71
N GLY A 6 -25.16 -0.88 6.93
CA GLY A 6 -26.44 -0.72 6.23
C GLY A 6 -26.50 -1.70 5.05
N LYS A 7 -26.77 -2.98 5.34
CA LYS A 7 -26.72 -4.13 4.42
C LYS A 7 -27.39 -3.97 3.04
N ASN A 8 -28.29 -2.99 2.86
CA ASN A 8 -29.04 -2.78 1.61
C ASN A 8 -28.35 -1.84 0.61
N ASN A 9 -27.54 -0.87 1.06
CA ASN A 9 -26.81 0.02 0.12
C ASN A 9 -25.52 -0.64 -0.40
N GLU A 10 -24.86 -1.42 0.44
CA GLU A 10 -23.58 -2.09 0.12
C GLU A 10 -23.70 -3.07 -1.05
N LYS A 11 -24.77 -3.88 -1.12
CA LYS A 11 -24.97 -4.83 -2.23
C LYS A 11 -25.17 -4.13 -3.57
N LYS A 12 -25.87 -2.99 -3.57
CA LYS A 12 -26.11 -2.22 -4.79
C LYS A 12 -24.83 -1.52 -5.24
N GLU A 13 -24.03 -1.02 -4.29
CA GLU A 13 -22.73 -0.42 -4.57
C GLU A 13 -21.68 -1.46 -5.02
N GLN A 14 -21.60 -2.63 -4.39
CA GLN A 14 -20.71 -3.72 -4.82
C GLN A 14 -20.97 -4.13 -6.27
N ASN A 15 -22.23 -4.32 -6.65
CA ASN A 15 -22.59 -4.68 -8.03
C ASN A 15 -22.15 -3.62 -9.05
N VAL A 16 -22.21 -2.34 -8.70
CA VAL A 16 -21.74 -1.23 -9.56
C VAL A 16 -20.21 -1.22 -9.64
N LEU A 17 -19.51 -1.45 -8.54
CA LEU A 17 -18.04 -1.51 -8.51
C LEU A 17 -17.52 -2.69 -9.34
N GLU A 18 -18.18 -3.84 -9.27
CA GLU A 18 -17.86 -5.02 -10.09
C GLU A 18 -18.05 -4.73 -11.58
N THR A 19 -19.16 -4.11 -11.98
CA THR A 19 -19.40 -3.76 -13.39
C THR A 19 -18.37 -2.77 -13.94
N VAL A 20 -17.91 -1.81 -13.13
CA VAL A 20 -16.88 -0.85 -13.58
C VAL A 20 -15.52 -1.52 -13.74
N SER A 21 -15.11 -2.37 -12.78
CA SER A 21 -13.85 -3.13 -12.87
C SER A 21 -13.81 -4.04 -14.10
N GLU A 22 -14.93 -4.71 -14.42
CA GLU A 22 -15.03 -5.51 -15.64
C GLU A 22 -14.93 -4.66 -16.92
N GLY A 23 -15.55 -3.47 -16.92
CA GLY A 23 -15.44 -2.51 -18.01
C GLY A 23 -14.00 -2.05 -18.25
N LEU A 24 -13.27 -1.71 -17.19
CA LEU A 24 -11.85 -1.34 -17.26
C LEU A 24 -10.99 -2.49 -17.81
N ARG A 25 -11.21 -3.71 -17.31
CA ARG A 25 -10.52 -4.91 -17.79
C ARG A 25 -10.74 -5.12 -19.29
N LYS A 26 -11.98 -5.00 -19.76
CA LYS A 26 -12.33 -5.15 -21.18
C LYS A 26 -11.62 -4.10 -22.04
N ILE A 27 -11.65 -2.83 -21.62
CA ILE A 27 -10.97 -1.74 -22.33
C ILE A 27 -9.46 -1.97 -22.40
N TYR A 28 -8.84 -2.41 -21.30
CA TYR A 28 -7.40 -2.73 -21.28
C TYR A 28 -7.07 -3.82 -22.31
N LYS A 29 -7.75 -4.98 -22.25
CA LYS A 29 -7.47 -6.12 -23.13
C LYS A 29 -7.75 -5.82 -24.60
N GLU A 30 -8.79 -5.06 -24.91
CA GLU A 30 -9.17 -4.78 -26.31
C GLU A 30 -8.38 -3.64 -26.94
N LYS A 31 -7.99 -2.62 -26.17
CA LYS A 31 -7.44 -1.37 -26.72
C LYS A 31 -5.98 -1.13 -26.36
N LEU A 32 -5.60 -1.38 -25.12
CA LEU A 32 -4.27 -1.01 -24.62
C LEU A 32 -3.27 -2.16 -24.74
N PHE A 33 -3.67 -3.37 -24.37
CA PHE A 33 -2.82 -4.55 -24.40
C PHE A 33 -2.19 -4.82 -25.78
N PRO A 34 -2.93 -4.77 -26.92
CA PRO A 34 -2.31 -5.00 -28.24
C PRO A 34 -1.25 -3.95 -28.60
N LEU A 35 -1.41 -2.72 -28.10
CA LEU A 35 -0.43 -1.65 -28.31
C LEU A 35 0.81 -1.86 -27.44
N GLU A 36 0.63 -2.31 -26.20
CA GLU A 36 1.73 -2.64 -25.29
C GLU A 36 2.57 -3.81 -25.83
N GLU A 37 1.91 -4.86 -26.34
CA GLU A 37 2.56 -6.03 -26.91
C GLU A 37 3.33 -5.69 -28.20
N PHE A 38 2.71 -4.96 -29.13
CA PHE A 38 3.34 -4.64 -30.43
C PHE A 38 4.63 -3.81 -30.32
N TYR A 39 4.72 -2.94 -29.31
CA TYR A 39 5.88 -2.07 -29.07
C TYR A 39 6.78 -2.56 -27.92
N ASN A 40 6.61 -3.79 -27.46
CA ASN A 40 7.38 -4.39 -26.34
C ASN A 40 7.38 -3.50 -25.09
N PHE A 41 6.26 -2.88 -24.75
CA PHE A 41 6.15 -1.98 -23.60
C PHE A 41 6.58 -2.65 -22.28
N HIS A 42 6.29 -3.94 -22.15
CA HIS A 42 6.53 -4.73 -20.94
C HIS A 42 8.00 -4.89 -20.56
N ASP A 43 8.89 -4.82 -21.55
CA ASP A 43 10.34 -4.95 -21.33
C ASP A 43 10.97 -3.66 -20.79
N TYR A 44 10.30 -2.51 -20.98
CA TYR A 44 10.84 -1.19 -20.63
C TYR A 44 10.19 -0.58 -19.39
N HIS A 45 8.87 -0.70 -19.26
CA HIS A 45 8.12 0.07 -18.26
C HIS A 45 7.51 -0.82 -17.19
N SER A 46 6.54 -1.66 -17.56
CA SER A 46 5.81 -2.47 -16.58
C SER A 46 5.17 -3.71 -17.21
N PRO A 47 5.07 -4.82 -16.46
CA PRO A 47 4.46 -6.05 -16.94
C PRO A 47 2.99 -5.83 -17.31
N ALA A 48 2.44 -6.75 -18.09
CA ALA A 48 1.02 -6.77 -18.44
C ALA A 48 0.16 -6.84 -17.17
N LEU A 49 -1.00 -6.21 -17.21
CA LEU A 49 -1.97 -6.29 -16.12
C LEU A 49 -2.75 -7.60 -16.24
N ASP A 50 -2.81 -8.34 -15.14
CA ASP A 50 -3.58 -9.57 -15.03
C ASP A 50 -4.98 -9.30 -14.46
N ASP A 51 -5.89 -10.26 -14.59
CA ASP A 51 -7.27 -10.14 -14.06
C ASP A 51 -7.35 -9.81 -12.56
N PRO A 52 -6.46 -10.34 -11.68
CA PRO A 52 -6.41 -9.96 -10.28
C PRO A 52 -6.14 -8.47 -10.06
N ASP A 53 -5.40 -7.78 -10.94
CA ASP A 53 -5.11 -6.34 -10.76
C ASP A 53 -6.39 -5.49 -10.87
N PHE A 54 -7.34 -5.91 -11.69
CA PHE A 54 -8.64 -5.25 -11.84
C PHE A 54 -9.59 -5.62 -10.70
N ASN A 55 -9.57 -6.87 -10.24
CA ASN A 55 -10.46 -7.37 -9.20
C ASN A 55 -9.93 -7.17 -7.77
N ALA A 56 -8.68 -6.73 -7.62
CA ALA A 56 -8.04 -6.52 -6.33
C ALA A 56 -8.84 -5.52 -5.49
N LYS A 57 -9.12 -5.92 -4.25
CA LYS A 57 -9.68 -5.02 -3.24
C LYS A 57 -8.67 -3.94 -2.90
N PRO A 58 -9.11 -2.74 -2.51
CA PRO A 58 -8.20 -1.72 -2.04
C PRO A 58 -7.34 -2.21 -0.88
N MET A 59 -6.06 -1.85 -0.90
CA MET A 59 -5.09 -2.24 0.11
C MET A 59 -4.73 -1.08 1.03
N ILE A 60 -4.64 -1.38 2.32
CA ILE A 60 -4.17 -0.46 3.36
C ILE A 60 -2.85 -0.98 3.90
N LEU A 61 -1.79 -0.20 3.78
CA LEU A 61 -0.46 -0.52 4.30
C LEU A 61 -0.24 0.15 5.64
N LEU A 62 0.02 -0.61 6.71
CA LEU A 62 0.39 -0.06 8.01
C LEU A 62 1.91 -0.03 8.14
N VAL A 63 2.48 1.13 8.44
CA VAL A 63 3.92 1.31 8.57
C VAL A 63 4.19 2.06 9.87
N GLY A 64 5.23 1.66 10.60
CA GLY A 64 5.57 2.32 11.85
C GLY A 64 6.61 1.55 12.63
N GLN A 65 7.20 2.22 13.61
CA GLN A 65 8.23 1.63 14.45
C GLN A 65 7.71 0.48 15.31
N TYR A 66 8.65 -0.18 15.96
CA TYR A 66 8.35 -1.21 16.92
C TYR A 66 7.46 -0.70 18.06
N SER A 67 6.49 -1.51 18.50
CA SER A 67 5.55 -1.20 19.58
C SER A 67 4.56 -0.02 19.35
N THR A 68 4.46 0.55 18.14
CA THR A 68 3.49 1.64 17.84
C THR A 68 2.03 1.20 17.78
N GLY A 69 1.76 -0.11 17.84
CA GLY A 69 0.40 -0.67 17.90
C GLY A 69 -0.23 -1.02 16.55
N LYS A 70 0.56 -1.28 15.50
CA LYS A 70 0.04 -1.69 14.16
C LYS A 70 -0.87 -2.92 14.22
N THR A 71 -0.38 -4.01 14.79
CA THR A 71 -1.15 -5.27 14.93
C THR A 71 -2.39 -5.08 15.80
N THR A 72 -2.29 -4.27 16.87
CA THR A 72 -3.43 -3.90 17.72
C THR A 72 -4.45 -3.05 16.96
N PHE A 73 -4.01 -2.12 16.12
CA PHE A 73 -4.86 -1.29 15.27
C PHE A 73 -5.65 -2.14 14.27
N ILE A 74 -5.04 -3.18 13.67
CA ILE A 74 -5.75 -4.13 12.81
C ILE A 74 -6.83 -4.86 13.61
N ARG A 75 -6.48 -5.42 14.76
CA ARG A 75 -7.44 -6.10 15.64
C ARG A 75 -8.60 -5.18 16.01
N PHE A 76 -8.31 -3.92 16.33
CA PHE A 76 -9.31 -2.91 16.66
C PHE A 76 -10.25 -2.64 15.48
N LEU A 77 -9.71 -2.50 14.26
CA LEU A 77 -10.53 -2.34 13.05
C LEU A 77 -11.39 -3.55 12.74
N LEU A 78 -10.87 -4.76 12.95
CA LEU A 78 -11.58 -6.00 12.65
C LEU A 78 -12.55 -6.43 13.77
N GLU A 79 -12.45 -5.80 14.95
CA GLU A 79 -13.08 -6.24 16.21
C GLU A 79 -12.85 -7.73 16.51
N GLN A 80 -11.76 -8.30 15.98
CA GLN A 80 -11.50 -9.73 15.97
C GLN A 80 -9.99 -10.00 15.85
N GLU A 81 -9.54 -11.08 16.48
CA GLU A 81 -8.17 -11.59 16.31
C GLU A 81 -8.02 -12.33 14.96
N PHE A 82 -6.86 -12.15 14.31
CA PHE A 82 -6.56 -12.78 13.03
C PHE A 82 -5.41 -13.80 13.14
N PRO A 83 -5.43 -14.89 12.34
CA PRO A 83 -4.39 -15.92 12.38
C PRO A 83 -2.98 -15.37 12.18
N GLY A 84 -2.04 -15.84 12.97
CA GLY A 84 -0.63 -15.43 12.88
C GLY A 84 -0.34 -14.06 13.48
N MET A 85 -1.32 -13.39 14.10
CA MET A 85 -1.04 -12.20 14.89
C MET A 85 -0.25 -12.54 16.16
N ARG A 86 0.72 -11.68 16.51
CA ARG A 86 1.44 -11.75 17.77
C ARG A 86 1.52 -10.35 18.35
N ILE A 87 0.86 -10.13 19.49
CA ILE A 87 0.94 -8.88 20.25
C ILE A 87 1.82 -9.16 21.46
N GLY A 88 2.98 -8.51 21.52
CA GLY A 88 3.88 -8.61 22.66
C GLY A 88 4.81 -7.40 22.79
N PRO A 89 5.41 -7.18 23.96
CA PRO A 89 6.37 -6.11 24.19
C PRO A 89 7.74 -6.39 23.56
N GLU A 90 8.08 -7.66 23.27
CA GLU A 90 9.30 -8.08 22.57
C GLU A 90 9.13 -8.13 21.05
N PRO A 91 10.16 -7.88 20.21
CA PRO A 91 10.10 -7.86 18.74
C PRO A 91 9.39 -9.09 18.14
N THR A 92 8.06 -9.02 18.06
CA THR A 92 7.20 -10.21 17.86
C THR A 92 6.74 -10.36 16.43
N THR A 93 6.66 -9.26 15.67
CA THR A 93 6.29 -9.24 14.25
C THR A 93 7.52 -8.96 13.39
N ASP A 94 8.17 -10.04 12.94
CA ASP A 94 9.27 -10.00 11.98
C ASP A 94 8.80 -10.25 10.53
N ARG A 95 7.49 -10.40 10.32
CA ARG A 95 6.86 -10.78 9.05
C ARG A 95 5.92 -9.72 8.52
N PHE A 96 5.86 -9.64 7.19
CA PHE A 96 4.77 -8.98 6.49
C PHE A 96 3.55 -9.90 6.51
N ILE A 97 2.42 -9.38 6.99
CA ILE A 97 1.18 -10.13 7.09
C ILE A 97 0.12 -9.44 6.24
N VAL A 98 -0.33 -10.12 5.19
CA VAL A 98 -1.49 -9.67 4.41
C VAL A 98 -2.73 -10.27 5.04
N VAL A 99 -3.61 -9.45 5.59
CA VAL A 99 -4.88 -9.87 6.16
C VAL A 99 -5.97 -9.71 5.11
N MET A 100 -6.52 -10.83 4.66
CA MET A 100 -7.50 -10.92 3.58
C MET A 100 -8.76 -11.64 4.03
N ASN A 101 -9.88 -11.36 3.35
CA ASN A 101 -11.06 -12.19 3.53
C ASN A 101 -10.84 -13.60 2.95
N GLY A 102 -11.33 -14.60 3.67
CA GLY A 102 -11.34 -16.00 3.25
C GLY A 102 -12.49 -16.76 3.88
N ASP A 103 -12.99 -17.78 3.19
CA ASP A 103 -14.06 -18.64 3.71
C ASP A 103 -13.56 -19.51 4.88
N GLU A 104 -12.31 -19.96 4.80
CA GLU A 104 -11.63 -20.70 5.85
C GLU A 104 -10.63 -19.81 6.59
N VAL A 105 -10.57 -19.99 7.90
CA VAL A 105 -9.60 -19.32 8.76
C VAL A 105 -8.27 -20.05 8.64
N GLY A 106 -7.23 -19.37 8.18
CA GLY A 106 -5.94 -20.02 7.93
C GLY A 106 -4.79 -19.06 7.66
N VAL A 107 -3.58 -19.61 7.65
CA VAL A 107 -2.36 -18.89 7.28
C VAL A 107 -1.74 -19.56 6.06
N ILE A 108 -1.49 -18.77 5.01
CA ILE A 108 -0.81 -19.20 3.80
C ILE A 108 0.63 -18.64 3.84
N PRO A 109 1.67 -19.49 3.84
CA PRO A 109 3.06 -19.05 3.76
C PRO A 109 3.37 -18.30 2.46
N GLY A 110 4.31 -17.36 2.50
CA GLY A 110 4.68 -16.52 1.36
C GLY A 110 5.10 -17.30 0.11
N ASN A 111 5.84 -18.40 0.28
CA ASN A 111 6.25 -19.28 -0.83
C ASN A 111 5.04 -19.87 -1.59
N ALA A 112 3.95 -20.20 -0.90
CA ALA A 112 2.72 -20.66 -1.54
C ALA A 112 1.92 -19.49 -2.14
N LEU A 113 1.90 -18.35 -1.44
CA LEU A 113 1.13 -17.17 -1.83
C LEU A 113 1.59 -16.55 -3.16
N VAL A 114 2.89 -16.56 -3.45
CA VAL A 114 3.42 -16.01 -4.71
C VAL A 114 3.18 -16.90 -5.94
N VAL A 115 2.83 -18.17 -5.72
CA VAL A 115 2.51 -19.13 -6.80
C VAL A 115 1.02 -19.09 -7.14
N ASP A 116 0.18 -18.61 -6.24
CA ASP A 116 -1.27 -18.50 -6.42
C ASP A 116 -1.62 -17.45 -7.49
N SER A 117 -2.15 -17.91 -8.63
CA SER A 117 -2.56 -17.05 -9.75
C SER A 117 -3.79 -16.19 -9.46
N THR A 118 -4.54 -16.50 -8.38
CA THR A 118 -5.68 -15.69 -7.95
C THR A 118 -5.27 -14.46 -7.16
N LYS A 119 -3.99 -14.35 -6.77
CA LYS A 119 -3.47 -13.29 -5.89
C LYS A 119 -2.46 -12.41 -6.62
N GLN A 120 -2.45 -11.12 -6.27
CA GLN A 120 -1.59 -10.09 -6.85
C GLN A 120 -0.12 -10.09 -6.33
N PHE A 121 0.32 -11.15 -5.66
CA PHE A 121 1.59 -11.18 -4.94
C PHE A 121 2.73 -11.87 -5.69
N ARG A 122 2.48 -12.38 -6.91
CA ARG A 122 3.46 -13.12 -7.70
C ARG A 122 4.77 -12.35 -7.92
N ALA A 123 4.68 -11.04 -8.15
CA ALA A 123 5.83 -10.17 -8.38
C ALA A 123 6.77 -10.05 -7.16
N LEU A 124 6.32 -10.41 -5.95
CA LEU A 124 7.14 -10.41 -4.74
C LEU A 124 8.21 -11.52 -4.75
N THR A 125 8.12 -12.50 -5.65
CA THR A 125 9.17 -13.53 -5.85
C THR A 125 10.55 -12.91 -6.10
N LYS A 126 10.61 -11.70 -6.69
CA LYS A 126 11.86 -10.98 -6.97
C LYS A 126 12.68 -10.66 -5.72
N PHE A 127 12.07 -10.60 -4.54
CA PHE A 127 12.75 -10.32 -3.28
C PHE A 127 13.40 -11.57 -2.64
N GLY A 128 13.21 -12.74 -3.25
CA GLY A 128 13.90 -13.98 -2.89
C GLY A 128 13.36 -14.67 -1.63
N ASN A 129 13.89 -15.86 -1.34
CA ASN A 129 13.40 -16.74 -0.28
C ASN A 129 13.50 -16.14 1.13
N ALA A 130 14.48 -15.28 1.39
CA ALA A 130 14.65 -14.63 2.69
C ALA A 130 13.42 -13.77 3.05
N PHE A 131 12.89 -13.03 2.08
CA PHE A 131 11.65 -12.27 2.23
C PHE A 131 10.44 -13.20 2.32
N LEU A 132 10.31 -14.18 1.41
CA LEU A 132 9.14 -15.06 1.33
C LEU A 132 8.92 -15.89 2.61
N ASN A 133 9.99 -16.25 3.32
CA ASN A 133 9.91 -16.90 4.64
C ASN A 133 9.36 -15.98 5.74
N ARG A 134 9.45 -14.66 5.55
CA ARG A 134 8.92 -13.61 6.43
C ARG A 134 7.74 -12.89 5.79
N PHE A 135 7.04 -13.55 4.88
CA PHE A 135 5.82 -13.08 4.25
C PHE A 135 4.74 -14.13 4.45
N GLN A 136 3.54 -13.71 4.84
CA GLN A 136 2.41 -14.61 5.03
C GLN A 136 1.09 -13.89 4.72
N CYS A 137 0.09 -14.66 4.31
CA CYS A 137 -1.29 -14.21 4.22
C CYS A 137 -2.11 -14.86 5.33
N SER A 138 -2.84 -14.03 6.07
CA SER A 138 -3.80 -14.44 7.07
C SER A 138 -5.20 -14.29 6.49
N MET A 139 -5.94 -15.38 6.43
CA MET A 139 -7.30 -15.43 5.90
C MET A 139 -8.28 -15.65 7.03
N LEU A 140 -9.34 -14.84 7.07
CA LEU A 140 -10.46 -14.99 7.98
C LEU A 140 -11.71 -14.36 7.37
N LYS A 141 -12.87 -14.86 7.79
CA LYS A 141 -14.15 -14.31 7.39
C LYS A 141 -14.49 -13.08 8.23
N ASN A 142 -14.46 -11.89 7.62
CA ASN A 142 -14.77 -10.64 8.30
C ASN A 142 -15.38 -9.62 7.32
N ASP A 143 -16.36 -8.84 7.80
CA ASP A 143 -17.10 -7.89 6.96
C ASP A 143 -16.23 -6.72 6.47
N VAL A 144 -15.27 -6.26 7.28
CA VAL A 144 -14.30 -5.23 6.85
C VAL A 144 -13.46 -5.75 5.68
N LEU A 145 -13.00 -7.01 5.78
CA LEU A 145 -12.15 -7.64 4.78
C LEU A 145 -12.91 -7.98 3.48
N ASN A 146 -14.25 -7.92 3.48
CA ASN A 146 -15.03 -7.99 2.25
C ASN A 146 -14.75 -6.79 1.34
N SER A 147 -14.42 -5.64 1.93
CA SER A 147 -14.26 -4.37 1.22
C SER A 147 -12.80 -3.96 1.07
N VAL A 148 -11.92 -4.32 2.01
CA VAL A 148 -10.50 -3.92 2.00
C VAL A 148 -9.57 -5.10 2.29
N THR A 149 -8.29 -4.94 1.96
CA THR A 149 -7.21 -5.83 2.39
C THR A 149 -6.22 -5.02 3.22
N ILE A 150 -5.77 -5.55 4.35
CA ILE A 150 -4.88 -4.82 5.27
C ILE A 150 -3.52 -5.51 5.30
N ILE A 151 -2.45 -4.73 5.26
CA ILE A 151 -1.08 -5.22 5.26
C ILE A 151 -0.40 -4.72 6.53
N ASP A 152 -0.09 -5.65 7.43
CA ASP A 152 0.78 -5.38 8.58
C ASP A 152 2.24 -5.52 8.15
N THR A 153 3.04 -4.52 8.49
CA THR A 153 4.48 -4.55 8.24
C THR A 153 5.26 -4.83 9.53
N PRO A 154 6.44 -5.47 9.42
CA PRO A 154 7.35 -5.61 10.55
C PRO A 154 7.64 -4.26 11.20
N GLY A 155 7.77 -4.24 12.53
CA GLY A 155 8.16 -3.03 13.25
C GLY A 155 9.53 -2.54 12.80
N ILE A 156 9.62 -1.28 12.40
CA ILE A 156 10.90 -0.67 12.06
C ILE A 156 11.68 -0.46 13.35
N LEU A 157 12.88 -1.05 13.41
CA LEU A 157 13.72 -1.04 14.59
C LEU A 157 14.67 0.16 14.53
N SER A 158 15.08 0.65 15.70
CA SER A 158 16.07 1.71 15.83
C SER A 158 17.47 1.09 15.94
N GLY A 159 18.22 1.01 14.83
CA GLY A 159 19.65 0.68 14.87
C GLY A 159 20.18 -0.14 13.69
N GLU A 160 21.41 0.17 13.24
CA GLU A 160 22.03 -0.42 12.04
C GLU A 160 22.24 -1.95 12.10
N LYS A 161 22.42 -2.52 13.29
CA LYS A 161 22.76 -3.95 13.46
C LYS A 161 21.65 -4.89 12.95
N GLN A 162 20.39 -4.49 13.00
CA GLN A 162 19.27 -5.32 12.54
C GLN A 162 18.95 -5.16 11.06
N ARG A 163 19.53 -4.15 10.38
CA ARG A 163 19.43 -4.00 8.92
C ARG A 163 20.10 -5.18 8.20
N ILE A 164 21.23 -5.64 8.72
CA ILE A 164 22.00 -6.76 8.17
C ILE A 164 21.28 -8.10 8.45
N ASP A 165 20.47 -8.18 9.50
CA ASP A 165 19.87 -9.42 10.02
C ASP A 165 18.54 -9.80 9.33
N ARG A 166 17.96 -8.92 8.50
CA ARG A 166 16.72 -9.24 7.76
C ARG A 166 16.97 -10.14 6.56
N GLY A 167 18.11 -9.98 5.88
CA GLY A 167 18.46 -10.77 4.69
C GLY A 167 17.66 -10.45 3.42
N TYR A 168 16.89 -9.35 3.41
CA TYR A 168 16.16 -8.85 2.23
C TYR A 168 16.09 -7.32 2.25
N ASP A 169 15.82 -6.72 1.08
CA ASP A 169 15.66 -5.28 0.95
C ASP A 169 14.27 -4.82 1.45
N PHE A 170 14.22 -4.37 2.71
CA PHE A 170 12.98 -3.88 3.32
C PHE A 170 12.43 -2.63 2.64
N SER A 171 13.30 -1.69 2.25
CA SER A 171 12.87 -0.43 1.62
C SER A 171 12.27 -0.69 0.24
N GLY A 172 12.89 -1.55 -0.57
CA GLY A 172 12.36 -1.93 -1.88
C GLY A 172 11.03 -2.70 -1.80
N VAL A 173 10.84 -3.54 -0.77
CA VAL A 173 9.54 -4.19 -0.52
C VAL A 173 8.48 -3.15 -0.16
N LEU A 174 8.82 -2.19 0.71
CA LEU A 174 7.90 -1.14 1.14
C LEU A 174 7.48 -0.25 -0.04
N GLU A 175 8.44 0.15 -0.88
CA GLU A 175 8.20 0.90 -2.11
C GLU A 175 7.25 0.13 -3.06
N TRP A 176 7.49 -1.17 -3.25
CA TRP A 176 6.63 -2.01 -4.08
C TRP A 176 5.18 -2.05 -3.60
N PHE A 177 4.96 -2.11 -2.28
CA PHE A 177 3.63 -2.00 -1.70
C PHE A 177 3.05 -0.60 -1.84
N ALA A 178 3.85 0.45 -1.60
CA ALA A 178 3.43 1.85 -1.67
C ALA A 178 2.83 2.23 -3.04
N GLU A 179 3.41 1.70 -4.11
CA GLU A 179 2.90 1.87 -5.48
C GLU A 179 1.48 1.30 -5.65
N ARG A 180 1.20 0.16 -5.01
CA ARG A 180 -0.01 -0.65 -5.25
C ARG A 180 -1.11 -0.43 -4.23
N VAL A 181 -0.78 0.05 -3.05
CA VAL A 181 -1.77 0.32 -2.00
C VAL A 181 -2.53 1.61 -2.29
N ASP A 182 -3.73 1.68 -1.72
CA ASP A 182 -4.65 2.81 -1.86
C ASP A 182 -4.50 3.80 -0.70
N ARG A 183 -4.02 3.30 0.44
CA ARG A 183 -3.82 4.07 1.67
C ARG A 183 -2.60 3.55 2.42
N ILE A 184 -1.79 4.47 2.94
CA ILE A 184 -0.65 4.16 3.79
C ILE A 184 -0.87 4.84 5.13
N ILE A 185 -0.92 4.07 6.22
CA ILE A 185 -1.08 4.59 7.57
C ILE A 185 0.28 4.54 8.26
N LEU A 186 0.83 5.72 8.58
CA LEU A 186 2.04 5.86 9.38
C LEU A 186 1.67 5.97 10.86
N LEU A 187 1.98 4.93 11.64
CA LEU A 187 1.69 4.90 13.08
C LEU A 187 2.89 5.39 13.90
N PHE A 188 2.62 6.38 14.75
CA PHE A 188 3.54 6.91 15.75
C PHE A 188 3.00 6.68 17.16
N ASP A 189 3.89 6.51 18.13
CA ASP A 189 3.54 6.40 19.55
C ASP A 189 3.70 7.78 20.21
N ALA A 190 2.62 8.31 20.80
CA ALA A 190 2.65 9.61 21.46
C ALA A 190 3.54 9.63 22.72
N HIS A 191 3.71 8.49 23.39
CA HIS A 191 4.52 8.37 24.59
C HIS A 191 6.01 8.25 24.26
N LYS A 192 6.37 7.60 23.15
CA LYS A 192 7.76 7.38 22.70
C LYS A 192 7.95 7.83 21.25
N LEU A 193 7.80 9.14 21.02
CA LEU A 193 8.09 9.70 19.71
C LEU A 193 9.60 9.66 19.44
N ASP A 194 10.02 8.68 18.65
CA ASP A 194 11.34 8.61 18.04
C ASP A 194 11.16 8.51 16.52
N ILE A 195 12.04 9.11 15.74
CA ILE A 195 12.09 8.99 14.28
C ILE A 195 13.50 8.60 13.90
N SER A 196 13.75 7.28 13.94
CA SER A 196 15.04 6.70 13.59
C SER A 196 15.41 6.99 12.14
N ASP A 197 16.71 6.98 11.82
CA ASP A 197 17.16 7.19 10.44
C ASP A 197 16.68 6.07 9.48
N GLU A 198 16.49 4.85 9.99
CA GLU A 198 15.86 3.77 9.22
C GLU A 198 14.41 4.11 8.89
N PHE A 199 13.66 4.68 9.85
CA PHE A 199 12.29 5.08 9.60
C PHE A 199 12.20 6.24 8.61
N LYS A 200 13.11 7.21 8.68
CA LYS A 200 13.22 8.29 7.68
C LYS A 200 13.44 7.72 6.28
N ARG A 201 14.38 6.78 6.11
CA ARG A 201 14.61 6.11 4.81
C ARG A 201 13.38 5.36 4.31
N CYS A 202 12.63 4.74 5.21
CA CYS A 202 11.38 4.09 4.85
C CYS A 202 10.34 5.11 4.36
N ILE A 203 10.22 6.26 5.03
CA ILE A 203 9.33 7.36 4.59
C ILE A 203 9.80 7.94 3.25
N GLU A 204 11.12 8.09 3.04
CA GLU A 204 11.68 8.50 1.75
C GLU A 204 11.36 7.50 0.64
N ALA A 205 11.33 6.19 0.93
CA ALA A 205 10.89 5.17 -0.03
C ALA A 205 9.38 5.23 -0.35
N LEU A 206 8.59 5.97 0.43
CA LEU A 206 7.18 6.27 0.15
C LEU A 206 6.99 7.56 -0.65
N SER A 207 8.08 8.27 -0.96
CA SER A 207 8.05 9.52 -1.72
C SER A 207 7.33 9.33 -3.07
N GLY A 208 6.52 10.32 -3.45
CA GLY A 208 5.68 10.24 -4.65
C GLY A 208 4.31 9.57 -4.45
N ASN A 209 4.05 9.00 -3.27
CA ASN A 209 2.74 8.48 -2.85
C ASN A 209 2.18 9.25 -1.65
N GLU A 210 2.58 10.52 -1.47
CA GLU A 210 2.24 11.35 -0.30
C GLU A 210 0.73 11.58 -0.14
N ASP A 211 -0.02 11.62 -1.24
CA ASP A 211 -1.49 11.76 -1.25
C ASP A 211 -2.19 10.57 -0.56
N LYS A 212 -1.56 9.39 -0.59
CA LYS A 212 -2.05 8.15 0.03
C LYS A 212 -1.73 8.08 1.52
N ILE A 213 -0.83 8.91 2.03
CA ILE A 213 -0.34 8.84 3.40
C ILE A 213 -1.34 9.47 4.37
N ARG A 214 -1.58 8.78 5.48
CA ARG A 214 -2.29 9.27 6.66
C ARG A 214 -1.46 8.97 7.89
N ILE A 215 -1.34 9.93 8.78
CA ILE A 215 -0.52 9.77 9.97
C ILE A 215 -1.45 9.51 11.15
N VAL A 216 -1.11 8.53 11.98
CA VAL A 216 -1.86 8.20 13.20
C VAL A 216 -0.93 8.35 14.38
N LEU A 217 -1.24 9.30 15.26
CA LEU A 217 -0.58 9.47 16.55
C LEU A 217 -1.33 8.64 17.59
N ASN A 218 -0.87 7.41 17.78
CA ASN A 218 -1.48 6.40 18.64
C ASN A 218 -1.03 6.55 20.11
N LYS A 219 -1.78 5.93 21.03
CA LYS A 219 -1.56 6.00 22.49
C LYS A 219 -1.56 7.44 23.04
N SER A 220 -2.35 8.31 22.40
CA SER A 220 -2.45 9.72 22.80
C SER A 220 -3.07 9.92 24.19
N ASP A 221 -3.78 8.91 24.70
CA ASP A 221 -4.32 8.87 26.06
C ASP A 221 -3.27 8.60 27.15
N MET A 222 -2.03 8.24 26.79
CA MET A 222 -0.93 7.98 27.72
C MET A 222 -0.13 9.23 28.10
N VAL A 223 -0.45 10.37 27.48
CA VAL A 223 0.22 11.65 27.70
C VAL A 223 -0.80 12.71 28.10
N ASP A 224 -0.35 13.71 28.87
CA ASP A 224 -1.22 14.83 29.23
C ASP A 224 -1.47 15.76 28.03
N HIS A 225 -2.41 16.70 28.17
CA HIS A 225 -2.78 17.61 27.08
C HIS A 225 -1.60 18.48 26.61
N GLN A 226 -0.73 18.95 27.51
CA GLN A 226 0.39 19.83 27.14
C GLN A 226 1.49 19.06 26.40
N GLN A 227 1.83 17.87 26.89
CA GLN A 227 2.77 16.95 26.28
C GLN A 227 2.25 16.48 24.92
N LEU A 228 0.96 16.19 24.79
CA LEU A 228 0.36 15.83 23.50
C LEU A 228 0.60 16.92 22.44
N MET A 229 0.37 18.19 22.78
CA MET A 229 0.63 19.31 21.86
C MET A 229 2.11 19.46 21.51
N ARG A 230 3.01 19.23 22.46
CA ARG A 230 4.47 19.23 22.21
C ARG A 230 4.89 18.10 21.29
N VAL A 231 4.38 16.88 21.53
CA VAL A 231 4.66 15.69 20.72
C VAL A 231 4.11 15.86 19.31
N TYR A 232 2.88 16.37 19.17
CA TYR A 232 2.28 16.70 17.89
C TYR A 232 3.13 17.72 17.11
N GLY A 233 3.55 18.82 17.75
CA GLY A 233 4.43 19.81 17.13
C GLY A 233 5.78 19.23 16.70
N ALA A 234 6.40 18.40 17.54
CA ALA A 234 7.66 17.74 17.23
C ALA A 234 7.55 16.74 16.06
N LEU A 235 6.43 16.00 15.99
CA LEU A 235 6.12 15.10 14.89
C LEU A 235 6.00 15.86 13.57
N MET A 236 5.18 16.92 13.54
CA MET A 236 4.98 17.73 12.34
C MET A 236 6.26 18.41 11.87
N TRP A 237 7.05 18.94 12.81
CA TRP A 237 8.36 19.52 12.50
C TRP A 237 9.31 18.50 11.87
N SER A 238 9.34 17.29 12.40
CA SER A 238 10.23 16.24 11.90
C SER A 238 9.77 15.70 10.54
N LEU A 239 8.46 15.51 10.35
CA LEU A 239 7.89 15.08 9.09
C LEU A 239 8.03 16.15 7.99
N GLY A 240 7.91 17.43 8.33
CA GLY A 240 8.15 18.53 7.39
C GLY A 240 9.59 18.63 6.88
N LYS A 241 10.55 17.99 7.55
CA LYS A 241 11.93 17.87 7.06
C LYS A 241 12.13 16.67 6.12
N VAL A 242 11.27 15.66 6.24
CA VAL A 242 11.39 14.40 5.48
C VAL A 242 10.52 14.44 4.22
N PHE A 243 9.28 14.91 4.34
CA PHE A 243 8.41 15.15 3.18
C PHE A 243 8.91 16.36 2.41
N LYS A 244 9.00 16.22 1.09
CA LYS A 244 9.47 17.27 0.19
C LYS A 244 8.31 18.04 -0.45
N THR A 245 7.08 17.78 -0.01
CA THR A 245 5.88 18.48 -0.46
C THR A 245 5.52 19.66 0.43
N PRO A 246 4.96 20.73 -0.17
CA PRO A 246 4.39 21.83 0.61
C PRO A 246 3.09 21.45 1.32
N GLU A 247 2.45 20.35 0.91
CA GLU A 247 1.19 19.88 1.48
C GLU A 247 1.40 19.17 2.82
N VAL A 248 0.58 19.55 3.80
CA VAL A 248 0.64 19.01 5.15
C VAL A 248 -0.24 17.75 5.22
N ALA A 249 0.35 16.60 5.53
CA ALA A 249 -0.38 15.36 5.71
C ALA A 249 -1.34 15.42 6.91
N ARG A 250 -2.55 14.86 6.75
CA ARG A 250 -3.55 14.75 7.83
C ARG A 250 -3.06 13.79 8.91
N VAL A 251 -3.05 14.28 10.14
CA VAL A 251 -2.76 13.50 11.35
C VAL A 251 -4.05 13.23 12.11
N TYR A 252 -4.25 11.97 12.50
CA TYR A 252 -5.31 11.51 13.37
C TYR A 252 -4.75 11.24 14.76
N ILE A 253 -5.35 11.88 15.78
CA ILE A 253 -4.87 11.81 17.16
C ILE A 253 -5.84 10.95 17.96
N GLY A 254 -5.36 9.87 18.55
CA GLY A 254 -6.20 9.04 19.39
C GLY A 254 -5.51 7.79 19.92
N THR A 255 -6.31 6.88 20.45
CA THR A 255 -5.85 5.58 20.87
C THR A 255 -6.77 4.52 20.29
N PHE A 256 -6.20 3.58 19.54
CA PHE A 256 -6.95 2.64 18.70
C PHE A 256 -6.88 1.24 19.31
N TRP A 257 -7.57 1.06 20.45
CA TRP A 257 -7.68 -0.20 21.18
C TRP A 257 -8.99 -0.27 21.99
N ASP A 258 -9.29 -1.43 22.56
CA ASP A 258 -10.55 -1.68 23.30
C ASP A 258 -10.45 -1.37 24.81
N HIS A 259 -9.33 -0.82 25.26
CA HIS A 259 -9.09 -0.55 26.68
C HIS A 259 -9.59 0.85 27.11
N PRO A 260 -9.97 1.03 28.39
CA PRO A 260 -10.35 2.34 28.90
C PRO A 260 -9.20 3.34 28.76
N LEU A 261 -9.55 4.59 28.44
CA LEU A 261 -8.59 5.68 28.28
C LEU A 261 -7.92 6.00 29.62
N HIS A 262 -6.60 6.20 29.60
CA HIS A 262 -5.85 6.56 30.79
C HIS A 262 -6.07 8.02 31.19
N TYR A 263 -5.86 8.96 30.26
CA TYR A 263 -6.26 10.36 30.38
C TYR A 263 -7.47 10.66 29.50
N ASP A 264 -8.57 11.06 30.15
CA ASP A 264 -9.87 11.21 29.49
C ASP A 264 -10.21 12.65 29.06
N ILE A 265 -9.33 13.60 29.35
CA ILE A 265 -9.56 15.03 29.15
C ILE A 265 -9.88 15.34 27.67
N ASN A 266 -9.21 14.64 26.75
CA ASN A 266 -9.34 14.83 25.31
C ASN A 266 -10.23 13.77 24.64
N ARG A 267 -11.10 13.05 25.39
CA ARG A 267 -11.95 11.97 24.86
C ARG A 267 -12.68 12.35 23.58
N ARG A 268 -13.30 13.52 23.57
CA ARG A 268 -14.09 14.00 22.42
C ARG A 268 -13.22 14.15 21.17
N LEU A 269 -12.03 14.74 21.32
CA LEU A 269 -11.06 14.86 20.23
C LEU A 269 -10.67 13.48 19.68
N PHE A 270 -10.38 12.51 20.56
CA PHE A 270 -9.99 11.16 20.14
C PHE A 270 -11.12 10.45 19.39
N GLN A 271 -12.37 10.61 19.83
CA GLN A 271 -13.54 10.03 19.17
C GLN A 271 -13.82 10.67 17.81
N ASP A 272 -13.72 12.01 17.72
CA ASP A 272 -13.93 12.74 16.47
C ASP A 272 -12.84 12.36 15.44
N GLU A 273 -11.58 12.29 15.83
CA GLU A 273 -10.47 11.88 14.95
C GLU A 273 -10.53 10.38 14.56
N GLN A 274 -11.00 9.51 15.45
CA GLN A 274 -11.29 8.11 15.10
C GLN A 274 -12.39 8.02 14.05
N HIS A 275 -13.46 8.79 14.21
CA HIS A 275 -14.57 8.83 13.26
C HIS A 275 -14.10 9.32 11.88
N ASP A 276 -13.31 10.39 11.84
CA ASP A 276 -12.73 10.91 10.60
C ASP A 276 -11.84 9.88 9.89
N LEU A 277 -11.00 9.14 10.65
CA LEU A 277 -10.16 8.09 10.08
C LEU A 277 -11.01 6.97 9.49
N PHE A 278 -12.04 6.52 10.21
CA PHE A 278 -12.92 5.45 9.74
C PHE A 278 -13.73 5.86 8.51
N ALA A 279 -14.21 7.10 8.46
CA ALA A 279 -14.87 7.63 7.27
C ALA A 279 -13.92 7.64 6.05
N ASP A 280 -12.65 8.02 6.25
CA ASP A 280 -11.64 7.97 5.19
C ASP A 280 -11.40 6.53 4.70
N LEU A 281 -11.24 5.56 5.62
CA LEU A 281 -11.05 4.16 5.27
C LEU A 281 -12.27 3.53 4.59
N GLN A 282 -13.49 3.88 5.04
CA GLN A 282 -14.74 3.39 4.45
C GLN A 282 -14.94 3.93 3.02
N SER A 283 -14.40 5.11 2.71
CA SER A 283 -14.47 5.68 1.36
C SER A 283 -13.55 4.99 0.33
N LEU A 284 -12.59 4.16 0.80
CA LEU A 284 -11.55 3.58 -0.06
C LEU A 284 -12.07 2.73 -1.22
N PRO A 285 -13.03 1.79 -1.04
CA PRO A 285 -13.53 0.97 -2.15
C PRO A 285 -14.10 1.81 -3.30
N ARG A 286 -14.82 2.89 -2.98
CA ARG A 286 -15.35 3.82 -3.96
C ARG A 286 -14.25 4.60 -4.67
N ASN A 287 -13.26 5.08 -3.92
CA ASN A 287 -12.14 5.85 -4.46
C ASN A 287 -11.16 4.99 -5.27
N ALA A 288 -11.04 3.70 -4.93
CA ALA A 288 -10.16 2.75 -5.62
C ALA A 288 -10.54 2.55 -7.09
N VAL A 289 -11.84 2.54 -7.42
CA VAL A 289 -12.28 2.44 -8.80
C VAL A 289 -11.88 3.67 -9.62
N LEU A 290 -12.04 4.87 -9.05
CA LEU A 290 -11.58 6.11 -9.70
C LEU A 290 -10.06 6.14 -9.85
N ARG A 291 -9.32 5.63 -8.85
CA ARG A 291 -7.86 5.52 -8.91
C ARG A 291 -7.41 4.56 -10.01
N LYS A 292 -7.98 3.36 -10.07
CA LYS A 292 -7.71 2.38 -11.13
C LYS A 292 -7.97 2.95 -12.53
N LEU A 293 -9.06 3.70 -12.69
CA LEU A 293 -9.34 4.43 -13.94
C LEU A 293 -8.21 5.44 -14.25
N ASN A 294 -7.80 6.26 -13.28
CA ASN A 294 -6.73 7.24 -13.46
C ASN A 294 -5.38 6.58 -13.79
N ASP A 295 -5.06 5.46 -13.16
CA ASP A 295 -3.82 4.72 -13.40
C ASP A 295 -3.83 4.07 -14.77
N LEU A 296 -4.98 3.54 -15.22
CA LEU A 296 -5.14 3.05 -16.60
C LEU A 296 -4.97 4.19 -17.62
N ILE A 297 -5.48 5.39 -17.33
CA ILE A 297 -5.28 6.58 -18.17
C ILE A 297 -3.80 6.98 -18.23
N LYS A 298 -3.10 7.01 -17.09
CA LYS A 298 -1.66 7.29 -17.04
C LYS A 298 -0.87 6.26 -17.84
N ARG A 299 -1.15 4.97 -17.66
CA ARG A 299 -0.53 3.87 -18.40
C ARG A 299 -0.79 3.99 -19.90
N ALA A 300 -2.01 4.29 -20.31
CA ALA A 300 -2.35 4.50 -21.72
C ALA A 300 -1.57 5.66 -22.34
N ARG A 301 -1.39 6.77 -21.62
CA ARG A 301 -0.56 7.91 -22.08
C ARG A 301 0.89 7.49 -22.23
N LEU A 302 1.45 6.78 -21.25
CA LEU A 302 2.83 6.32 -21.29
C LEU A 302 3.07 5.34 -22.44
N ALA A 303 2.17 4.38 -22.64
CA ALA A 303 2.24 3.41 -23.73
C ALA A 303 2.18 4.10 -25.11
N LYS A 304 1.34 5.13 -25.28
CA LYS A 304 1.30 5.93 -26.51
C LYS A 304 2.63 6.66 -26.77
N VAL A 305 3.22 7.27 -25.74
CA VAL A 305 4.53 7.94 -25.86
C VAL A 305 5.61 6.93 -26.26
N HIS A 306 5.66 5.78 -25.58
CA HIS A 306 6.58 4.68 -25.90
C HIS A 306 6.42 4.21 -27.35
N ALA A 307 5.19 3.98 -27.81
CA ALA A 307 4.90 3.60 -29.18
C ALA A 307 5.42 4.61 -30.21
N TYR A 308 5.24 5.91 -29.96
CA TYR A 308 5.76 6.95 -30.85
C TYR A 308 7.30 6.98 -30.88
N ILE A 309 7.96 6.85 -29.72
CA ILE A 309 9.43 6.82 -29.64
C ILE A 309 9.98 5.63 -30.42
N ILE A 310 9.48 4.40 -30.16
CA ILE A 310 9.94 3.20 -30.84
C ILE A 310 9.64 3.26 -32.34
N SER A 311 8.47 3.77 -32.73
CA SER A 311 8.13 3.94 -34.14
C SER A 311 9.08 4.90 -34.86
N GLU A 312 9.48 6.00 -34.22
CA GLU A 312 10.38 6.97 -34.82
C GLU A 312 11.81 6.43 -34.93
N LEU A 313 12.30 5.75 -33.89
CA LEU A 313 13.59 5.07 -33.91
C LEU A 313 13.66 4.02 -35.03
N ARG A 314 12.60 3.20 -35.20
CA ARG A 314 12.52 2.22 -36.29
C ARG A 314 12.56 2.89 -37.68
N LYS A 315 11.89 4.02 -37.87
CA LYS A 315 11.91 4.78 -39.14
C LYS A 315 13.30 5.34 -39.46
N GLN A 316 14.00 5.87 -38.46
CA GLN A 316 15.34 6.42 -38.65
C GLN A 316 16.36 5.33 -38.95
N LEU A 317 16.29 4.19 -38.25
CA LEU A 317 17.14 3.03 -38.52
C LEU A 317 16.90 2.45 -39.92
N ALA A 318 15.64 2.33 -40.35
CA ALA A 318 15.31 1.86 -41.69
C ALA A 318 15.79 2.83 -42.79
N SER A 319 15.73 4.14 -42.54
CA SER A 319 16.26 5.16 -43.44
C SER A 319 17.78 5.10 -43.51
N TYR A 320 18.47 4.92 -42.37
CA TYR A 320 19.93 4.76 -42.33
C TYR A 320 20.40 3.52 -43.10
N TRP A 321 19.72 2.38 -42.93
CA TRP A 321 20.06 1.14 -43.64
C TRP A 321 19.80 1.21 -45.15
N LYS A 322 18.75 1.93 -45.56
CA LYS A 322 18.50 2.22 -46.99
C LYS A 322 19.56 3.15 -47.57
N PHE A 323 20.00 4.17 -46.82
CA PHE A 323 21.05 5.10 -47.27
C PHE A 323 22.42 4.40 -47.39
N THR A 324 22.82 3.57 -46.43
CA THR A 324 24.11 2.86 -46.49
C THR A 324 24.15 1.75 -47.55
N CYS A 325 23.02 1.10 -47.82
CA CYS A 325 22.93 0.07 -48.86
C CYS A 325 22.87 0.69 -50.28
N CYS A 326 22.17 1.83 -50.46
CA CYS A 326 22.20 2.56 -51.73
C CYS A 326 23.55 3.23 -52.02
N SER A 327 24.29 3.71 -51.02
CA SER A 327 25.62 4.29 -51.25
C SER A 327 26.74 3.25 -51.46
N SER A 328 26.42 1.95 -51.41
CA SER A 328 27.38 0.85 -51.62
C SER A 328 27.14 0.08 -52.93
N ILE A 329 26.19 0.51 -53.77
CA ILE A 329 25.83 -0.17 -55.04
C ILE A 329 26.34 0.58 -56.30
N ASP A 330 26.88 1.79 -56.16
CA ASP A 330 27.42 2.57 -57.29
C ASP A 330 28.96 2.43 -57.48
N VAL A 331 29.58 1.39 -56.91
CA VAL A 331 31.00 1.07 -57.17
C VAL A 331 31.17 -0.43 -57.41
N LEU A 332 30.77 -0.89 -58.59
CA LEU A 332 31.25 -2.07 -59.33
C LEU A 332 30.78 -1.91 -60.78
#